data_AF-A0A924GHZ4-F1
#
_entry.id   AF-A0A924GHZ4-F1
#
_cell.length_a   1.000
_cell.length_b   1.000
_cell.length_c   1.000
_cell.angle_alpha   90.00
_cell.angle_beta   90.00
_cell.angle_gamma   90.00
#
_symmetry.space_group_name_H-M   'P 1'
#
loop_
_entity.id
_entity.type
_entity.pdbx_description
1 polymer ?
#
loop_
_entity_poly.entity_id
_entity_poly.type
_entity_poly.pdbx_seq_one_letter_code
_entity_poly.pdbx_strand_id
1 'polypeptide(L)'
;MATAESDDLVDEIEQIRSRLAGTVDELIDRTNPKNIVRRRIEDTKAHFVDETGSPRLENIIPVVASAFALLGAIIVIRRFVR
;
A
#
# COMPACT_ATOMS: atom_id res chain seq x y z
N MET A 1 32.82 -41.59 -1.54
CA MET A 1 33.40 -40.42 -0.87
C MET A 1 32.85 -39.12 -1.49
N ALA A 2 32.96 -38.89 -2.80
CA ALA A 2 32.36 -37.71 -3.48
C ALA A 2 30.83 -37.56 -3.34
N THR A 3 30.09 -38.67 -3.19
CA THR A 3 28.62 -38.63 -2.99
C THR A 3 28.23 -38.15 -1.59
N ALA A 4 29.02 -38.47 -0.56
CA ALA A 4 28.77 -38.00 0.81
C ALA A 4 29.01 -36.49 0.93
N GLU A 5 30.06 -35.99 0.28
CA GLU A 5 30.35 -34.55 0.20
C GLU A 5 29.26 -33.78 -0.58
N SER A 6 28.61 -34.43 -1.56
CA SER A 6 27.47 -33.86 -2.28
C SER A 6 26.19 -33.80 -1.43
N ASP A 7 25.92 -34.83 -0.64
CA ASP A 7 24.79 -34.85 0.31
C ASP A 7 24.96 -33.77 1.38
N ASP A 8 26.16 -33.62 1.95
CA ASP A 8 26.45 -32.59 2.95
C ASP A 8 26.19 -31.17 2.41
N LEU A 9 26.53 -30.91 1.14
CA LEU A 9 26.25 -29.63 0.48
C LEU A 9 24.75 -29.41 0.23
N VAL A 10 24.02 -30.46 -0.13
CA VAL A 10 22.55 -30.38 -0.32
C VAL A 10 21.86 -30.07 1.01
N ASP A 11 22.28 -30.73 2.09
CA ASP A 11 21.77 -30.51 3.43
C ASP A 11 22.07 -29.09 3.93
N GLU A 12 23.26 -28.56 3.65
CA GLU A 12 23.62 -27.17 3.98
C GLU A 12 22.76 -26.17 3.20
N ILE A 13 22.50 -26.42 1.91
CA ILE A 13 21.63 -25.57 1.08
C ILE A 13 20.19 -25.57 1.61
N GLU A 14 19.62 -26.72 1.95
CA GLU A 14 18.29 -26.83 2.57
C GLU A 14 18.23 -26.03 3.88
N GLN A 15 19.27 -26.16 4.72
CA GLN A 15 19.33 -25.42 5.97
C GLN A 15 19.44 -23.91 5.75
N ILE A 16 20.22 -23.43 4.78
CA ILE A 16 20.31 -22.01 4.43
C ILE A 16 18.98 -21.49 3.88
N ARG A 17 18.31 -22.27 3.02
CA ARG A 17 17.01 -21.90 2.45
C ARG A 17 15.92 -21.76 3.51
N SER A 18 15.86 -22.67 4.46
CA SER A 18 14.89 -22.58 5.57
C SER A 18 15.10 -21.32 6.42
N ARG A 19 16.36 -20.99 6.76
CA ARG A 19 16.72 -19.77 7.49
C ARG A 19 16.34 -18.53 6.69
N LEU A 20 16.64 -18.51 5.39
CA LEU A 20 16.33 -17.38 4.51
C LEU A 20 14.82 -17.17 4.39
N ALA A 21 14.03 -18.24 4.25
CA ALA A 21 12.58 -18.14 4.23
C ALA A 21 12.04 -17.47 5.50
N GLY A 22 12.54 -17.87 6.68
CA GLY A 22 12.19 -17.23 7.95
C GLY A 22 12.59 -15.75 8.02
N THR A 23 13.80 -15.40 7.57
CA THR A 23 14.25 -14.00 7.52
C THR A 23 13.44 -13.15 6.52
N VAL A 24 13.06 -13.73 5.39
CA VAL A 24 12.22 -13.06 4.38
C VAL A 24 10.83 -12.80 4.93
N ASP A 25 10.21 -13.78 5.61
CA ASP A 25 8.90 -13.61 6.24
C ASP A 25 8.92 -12.51 7.32
N GLU A 26 9.96 -12.48 8.17
CA GLU A 26 10.14 -11.43 9.17
C GLU A 26 10.33 -10.05 8.53
N LEU A 27 11.09 -9.96 7.43
CA LEU A 27 11.27 -8.71 6.70
C LEU A 27 9.97 -8.25 6.05
N ILE A 28 9.19 -9.15 5.47
CA ILE A 28 7.88 -8.82 4.88
C ILE A 28 6.93 -8.27 5.95
N ASP A 29 6.91 -8.86 7.15
CA ASP A 29 6.03 -8.41 8.23
C ASP A 29 6.49 -7.07 8.85
N ARG A 30 7.81 -6.88 9.03
CA ARG A 30 8.36 -5.63 9.56
C ARG A 30 8.29 -4.46 8.58
N THR A 31 8.50 -4.75 7.30
CA THR A 31 8.35 -3.76 6.21
C THR A 31 6.89 -3.64 5.79
N ASN A 32 5.97 -4.37 6.43
CA ASN A 32 4.57 -4.35 6.10
C ASN A 32 4.05 -2.91 6.18
N PRO A 33 3.62 -2.33 5.06
CA PRO A 33 3.27 -0.92 4.97
C PRO A 33 2.10 -0.53 5.88
N LYS A 34 1.38 -1.50 6.47
CA LYS A 34 0.30 -1.28 7.43
C LYS A 34 0.64 -0.29 8.55
N ASN A 35 1.89 -0.27 9.04
CA ASN A 35 2.31 0.69 10.07
C ASN A 35 2.66 2.08 9.52
N ILE A 36 2.97 2.21 8.23
CA ILE A 36 3.20 3.50 7.55
C ILE A 36 1.86 4.12 7.15
N VAL A 37 0.89 3.28 6.80
CA VAL A 37 -0.43 3.70 6.33
C VAL A 37 -1.18 4.53 7.37
N ARG A 38 -1.08 4.21 8.66
CA ARG A 38 -1.79 4.98 9.71
C ARG A 38 -1.37 6.45 9.75
N ARG A 39 -0.07 6.75 9.75
CA ARG A 39 0.43 8.13 9.72
C ARG A 39 0.00 8.85 8.45
N ARG A 40 0.08 8.15 7.31
CA ARG A 40 -0.32 8.71 6.02
C ARG A 40 -1.82 9.02 5.95
N ILE A 41 -2.66 8.22 6.58
CA ILE A 41 -4.10 8.46 6.71
C ILE A 41 -4.36 9.68 7.59
N GLU A 42 -3.66 9.81 8.71
CA GLU A 42 -3.78 10.96 9.61
C GLU A 42 -3.38 12.26 8.91
N ASP A 43 -2.25 12.28 8.20
CA ASP A 43 -1.81 13.42 7.39
C ASP A 43 -2.84 13.79 6.32
N THR A 44 -3.39 12.79 5.62
CA THR A 44 -4.42 13.01 4.60
C THR A 44 -5.70 13.57 5.22
N LYS A 45 -6.09 13.06 6.40
CA LYS A 45 -7.28 13.53 7.11
C LYS A 45 -7.11 14.97 7.61
N ALA A 46 -5.92 15.35 8.07
CA ALA A 46 -5.61 16.71 8.52
C ALA A 46 -5.78 17.77 7.41
N HIS A 47 -5.67 17.39 6.14
CA HIS A 47 -5.99 18.29 5.03
C HIS A 47 -7.49 18.64 4.96
N PHE A 48 -8.38 17.76 5.41
CA PHE A 48 -9.83 17.96 5.29
C PHE A 48 -10.53 18.23 6.62
N VAL A 49 -9.86 17.98 7.75
CA VAL A 49 -10.43 18.10 9.09
C VAL A 49 -9.44 18.83 9.98
N ASP A 50 -9.91 19.77 10.79
CA ASP A 50 -9.07 20.49 11.74
C ASP A 50 -8.83 19.71 13.05
N GLU A 51 -8.06 20.32 13.96
CA GLU A 51 -7.68 19.75 15.25
C GLU A 51 -8.88 19.53 16.20
N THR A 52 -9.97 20.26 16.00
CA THR A 52 -11.22 20.12 16.75
C THR A 52 -12.16 19.07 16.16
N GLY A 53 -11.82 18.53 15.00
CA GLY A 53 -12.67 17.60 14.24
C GLY A 53 -13.63 18.28 13.26
N SER A 54 -13.55 19.60 13.09
CA SER A 54 -14.43 20.33 12.18
C SER A 54 -13.96 20.19 10.72
N PRO A 55 -14.88 20.05 9.75
CA PRO A 55 -14.52 19.95 8.35
C PRO A 55 -13.93 21.27 7.80
N ARG A 56 -12.80 21.18 7.10
CA ARG A 56 -12.18 22.29 6.36
C ARG A 56 -12.90 22.51 5.03
N LEU A 57 -14.00 23.26 5.07
CA LEU A 57 -14.84 23.52 3.90
C LEU A 57 -14.04 24.15 2.74
N GLU A 58 -13.05 24.98 3.05
CA GLU A 58 -12.12 25.59 2.09
C GLU A 58 -11.43 24.54 1.19
N ASN A 59 -11.10 23.37 1.75
CA ASN A 59 -10.42 22.28 1.05
C ASN A 59 -11.41 21.25 0.48
N ILE A 60 -12.54 21.03 1.15
CA ILE A 60 -13.56 20.05 0.73
C ILE A 60 -14.33 20.54 -0.49
N ILE A 61 -14.78 21.80 -0.49
CA ILE A 61 -15.60 22.39 -1.56
C ILE A 61 -14.95 22.22 -2.96
N PRO A 62 -13.68 22.59 -3.19
CA PRO A 62 -13.08 22.45 -4.52
C PRO A 62 -12.94 21.00 -4.96
N VAL A 63 -12.62 20.07 -4.05
CA VAL A 63 -12.52 18.63 -4.37
C VAL A 63 -13.88 18.07 -4.77
N VAL A 64 -14.93 18.39 -4.02
CA VAL A 64 -16.29 17.94 -4.34
C VAL A 64 -16.75 18.55 -5.68
N ALA A 65 -16.55 19.85 -5.88
CA ALA A 65 -16.92 20.52 -7.12
C ALA A 65 -16.22 19.91 -8.34
N SER A 66 -14.91 19.66 -8.26
CA SER A 66 -14.13 19.03 -9.33
C SER A 66 -14.58 17.60 -9.63
N ALA A 67 -14.87 16.80 -8.60
CA ALA A 67 -15.39 15.44 -8.78
C ALA A 67 -16.73 15.44 -9.54
N PHE A 68 -17.66 16.33 -9.16
CA PHE A 68 -18.93 16.47 -9.86
C PHE A 68 -18.76 16.98 -11.30
N ALA A 69 -17.84 17.93 -11.53
CA ALA A 69 -17.54 18.41 -12.87
C ALA A 69 -17.02 17.28 -13.78
N LEU A 70 -16.10 16.44 -13.28
CA LEU A 70 -15.58 15.28 -14.00
C LEU A 70 -16.67 14.25 -14.30
N LEU A 71 -17.50 13.91 -13.30
CA LEU A 71 -18.61 12.98 -13.48
C LEU A 71 -19.62 13.52 -14.51
N GLY A 72 -19.95 14.80 -14.42
CA GLY A 72 -20.81 15.47 -15.40
C GLY A 72 -20.24 15.40 -16.81
N ALA A 73 -18.95 15.70 -16.98
CA ALA A 73 -18.27 15.61 -18.28
C ALA A 73 -18.31 14.18 -18.84
N ILE A 74 -18.03 13.16 -18.01
CA ILE A 74 -18.09 11.75 -18.44
C ILE A 74 -19.51 11.37 -18.88
N ILE A 75 -20.55 11.80 -18.15
CA ILE A 75 -21.95 11.53 -18.51
C ILE A 75 -22.29 12.18 -19.85
N VAL A 76 -21.91 13.44 -20.03
CA VAL A 76 -22.14 14.19 -21.28
C VAL A 76 -21.44 13.50 -22.45
N ILE A 77 -20.17 13.13 -22.31
CA ILE A 77 -19.42 12.40 -23.35
C ILE A 77 -20.11 11.06 -23.67
N ARG A 78 -20.48 10.28 -22.65
CA ARG A 78 -21.20 9.01 -22.85
C ARG A 78 -22.53 9.19 -23.57
N ARG A 79 -23.21 10.31 -23.33
CA ARG A 79 -24.48 10.65 -23.99
C ARG A 79 -24.31 10.99 -25.48
N PHE A 80 -23.15 11.51 -25.87
CA PHE A 80 -22.83 11.85 -27.26
C PHE A 80 -22.20 10.68 -28.05
N VAL A 81 -21.51 9.77 -27.38
CA VAL A 81 -20.85 8.60 -28.01
C VAL A 81 -21.81 7.40 -28.19
N ARG A 82 -22.92 7.36 -27.46
CA ARG A 82 -24.03 6.41 -27.66
C ARG A 82 -25.14 7.04 -28.48
#